data_AF-A0A1H4E9C6-F1
#
_entry.id   AF-A0A1H4E9C6-F1
#
_cell.length_a   1.000
_cell.length_b   1.000
_cell.length_c   1.000
_cell.angle_alpha   90.00
_cell.angle_beta   90.00
_cell.angle_gamma   90.00
#
_symmetry.space_group_name_H-M   'P 1'
#
loop_
_entity.id
_entity.type
_entity.pdbx_description
1 polymer ?
#
loop_
_entity_poly.entity_id
_entity_poly.type
_entity_poly.pdbx_seq_one_letter_code
_entity_poly.pdbx_strand_id
1 'polypeptide(L)'
;MNILVVDDARDMQLILRRILTLMGHQVMLAENGETAWQLIQQHHFQLVISDWVMPIMDGPTLCRTVRTAELPYYVYIILLTGMSGKQNLIQGMEAGADDFATKPIVREELEVRLRAAQRVLDLEHSLEDKNRHLESVNRSLSAAQQLIQSDLERAAVLQAGVLPSQKAFGRIAVDWFFQPAQYIGGDTFNYFPINDDLLFFYSIDVSGHGIASALLSMCLQTLLSATSELHCLEELDARTVATFPSRLAERLNHHLHYRLDTGDHYLTLIMGVVDTQLEQLYFVQAGHPQPFLYSPVTTQLEQIDCTGFPIGLLPDMEYETIHLPFPAGSRFILYSDGLLELQEANGELITEAMLKRCLQPLMKQPASQVIQQLALKLGLNSTSTEKPDDISLLMIDLC
;
A
#
# COMPACT_ATOMS: atom_id res chain seq x y z
N MET A 1 22.95 -8.08 -42.05
CA MET A 1 22.99 -6.67 -41.66
C MET A 1 22.97 -5.77 -42.88
N ASN A 2 22.39 -4.59 -42.73
CA ASN A 2 22.51 -3.49 -43.69
C ASN A 2 23.68 -2.60 -43.25
N ILE A 3 24.71 -2.53 -44.08
CA ILE A 3 25.97 -1.85 -43.79
C ILE A 3 26.14 -0.67 -44.76
N LEU A 4 26.46 0.50 -44.24
CA LEU A 4 26.87 1.65 -45.04
C LEU A 4 28.39 1.77 -45.01
N VAL A 5 29.02 1.76 -46.18
CA VAL A 5 30.46 2.02 -46.32
C VAL A 5 30.65 3.43 -46.85
N VAL A 6 31.42 4.24 -46.12
CA VAL A 6 31.70 5.64 -46.43
C VAL A 6 33.19 5.81 -46.62
N ASP A 7 33.62 6.13 -47.83
CA ASP A 7 35.04 6.32 -48.16
C ASP A 7 35.11 7.16 -49.44
N ASP A 8 36.04 8.10 -49.56
CA ASP A 8 36.21 8.93 -50.76
C ASP A 8 37.00 8.21 -51.86
N ALA A 9 37.74 7.16 -51.49
CA ALA A 9 38.47 6.29 -52.40
C ALA A 9 37.55 5.17 -52.95
N ARG A 10 37.17 5.29 -54.22
CA ARG A 10 36.24 4.37 -54.90
C ARG A 10 36.74 2.92 -54.95
N ASP A 11 38.04 2.72 -55.07
CA ASP A 11 38.68 1.40 -54.99
C ASP A 11 38.48 0.75 -53.61
N MET A 12 38.65 1.52 -52.53
CA MET A 12 38.42 1.04 -51.16
C MET A 12 36.95 0.67 -50.93
N GLN A 13 36.00 1.51 -51.37
CA GLN A 13 34.57 1.21 -51.31
C GLN A 13 34.24 -0.13 -51.98
N LEU A 14 34.80 -0.38 -53.18
CA LEU A 14 34.53 -1.60 -53.94
C LEU A 14 35.15 -2.83 -53.27
N ILE A 15 36.34 -2.70 -52.68
CA ILE A 15 36.99 -3.78 -51.92
C ILE A 15 36.14 -4.13 -50.70
N LEU A 16 35.79 -3.16 -49.87
CA LEU A 16 34.97 -3.37 -48.68
C LEU A 16 33.60 -3.94 -49.03
N ARG A 17 32.94 -3.40 -50.06
CA ARG A 17 31.67 -3.94 -50.56
C ARG A 17 31.81 -5.40 -50.94
N ARG A 18 32.85 -5.78 -51.67
CA ARG A 18 33.06 -7.17 -52.10
C ARG A 18 33.27 -8.09 -50.90
N ILE A 19 34.11 -7.70 -49.94
CA ILE A 19 34.37 -8.49 -48.72
C ILE A 19 33.06 -8.68 -47.94
N LEU A 20 32.36 -7.59 -47.63
CA LEU A 20 31.13 -7.61 -46.85
C LEU A 20 29.98 -8.36 -47.54
N THR A 21 29.85 -8.21 -48.87
CA THR A 21 28.84 -8.93 -49.65
C THR A 21 29.13 -10.44 -49.68
N LEU A 22 30.40 -10.84 -49.80
CA LEU A 22 30.81 -12.26 -49.70
C LEU A 22 30.51 -12.86 -48.32
N MET A 23 30.46 -12.02 -47.28
CA MET A 23 30.05 -12.39 -45.94
C MET A 23 28.52 -12.41 -45.74
N GLY A 24 27.73 -12.09 -46.77
CA GLY A 24 26.27 -12.14 -46.74
C GLY A 24 25.59 -10.86 -46.26
N HIS A 25 26.30 -9.73 -46.18
CA HIS A 25 25.73 -8.45 -45.78
C HIS A 25 25.21 -7.65 -46.98
N GLN A 26 24.17 -6.83 -46.75
CA GLN A 26 23.71 -5.84 -47.72
C GLN A 26 24.54 -4.57 -47.54
N VAL A 27 25.12 -4.06 -48.62
CA VAL A 27 26.07 -2.94 -48.54
C VAL A 27 25.61 -1.79 -49.43
N MET A 28 25.50 -0.60 -48.84
CA MET A 28 25.34 0.66 -49.56
C MET A 28 26.65 1.48 -49.46
N LEU A 29 26.90 2.33 -50.45
CA LEU A 29 28.12 3.12 -50.56
C LEU A 29 27.80 4.61 -50.48
N ALA A 30 28.68 5.38 -49.85
CA ALA A 30 28.63 6.84 -49.80
C ALA A 30 30.04 7.42 -49.97
N GLU A 31 30.14 8.52 -50.72
CA GLU A 31 31.44 9.11 -51.11
C GLU A 31 31.99 10.09 -50.06
N ASN A 32 31.18 10.50 -49.09
CA ASN A 32 31.56 11.41 -48.00
C ASN A 32 30.53 11.35 -46.87
N GLY A 33 30.85 11.98 -45.72
CA GLY A 33 29.96 11.98 -44.56
C GLY A 33 28.60 12.64 -44.78
N GLU A 34 28.48 13.66 -45.65
CA GLU A 34 27.20 14.34 -45.89
C GLU A 34 26.23 13.42 -46.65
N THR A 35 26.70 12.78 -47.72
CA THR A 35 25.92 11.77 -48.45
C THR A 35 25.57 10.57 -47.58
N ALA A 36 26.50 10.13 -46.72
CA ALA A 36 26.24 9.07 -45.75
C ALA A 36 25.13 9.45 -44.77
N TRP A 37 25.17 10.68 -44.24
CA TRP A 37 24.15 11.18 -43.34
C TRP A 37 22.76 11.24 -44.00
N GLN A 38 22.67 11.72 -45.24
CA GLN A 38 21.42 11.71 -45.99
C GLN A 38 20.85 10.30 -46.17
N LEU A 39 21.72 9.31 -46.42
CA LEU A 39 21.30 7.91 -46.54
C LEU A 39 20.83 7.33 -45.20
N ILE A 40 21.51 7.63 -44.09
CA ILE A 40 21.12 7.19 -42.73
C ILE A 40 19.73 7.73 -42.35
N GLN A 41 19.38 8.93 -42.80
CA GLN A 41 18.05 9.49 -42.55
C GLN A 41 16.94 8.81 -43.37
N GLN A 42 17.27 8.25 -44.53
CA GLN A 42 16.29 7.66 -45.46
C GLN A 42 16.18 6.14 -45.34
N HIS A 43 17.22 5.49 -44.84
CA HIS A 43 17.34 4.04 -44.80
C HIS A 43 17.84 3.59 -43.43
N HIS A 44 17.44 2.38 -43.04
CA HIS A 44 17.87 1.78 -41.78
C HIS A 44 19.19 1.00 -41.96
N PHE A 45 20.27 1.53 -41.36
CA PHE A 45 21.57 0.88 -41.29
C PHE A 45 21.88 0.45 -39.86
N GLN A 46 22.36 -0.78 -39.72
CA GLN A 46 22.76 -1.34 -38.43
C GLN A 46 24.25 -1.05 -38.15
N LEU A 47 25.03 -0.84 -39.21
CA LEU A 47 26.46 -0.63 -39.13
C LEU A 47 26.90 0.40 -40.18
N VAL A 48 27.75 1.34 -39.77
CA VAL A 48 28.45 2.26 -40.65
C VAL A 48 29.95 2.00 -40.52
N ILE A 49 30.62 1.80 -41.65
CA ILE A 49 32.08 1.73 -41.74
C ILE A 49 32.52 2.97 -42.50
N SER A 50 33.17 3.91 -41.83
CA SER A 50 33.55 5.20 -42.41
C SER A 50 35.05 5.37 -42.42
N ASP A 51 35.61 5.93 -43.49
CA ASP A 51 36.96 6.49 -43.45
C ASP A 51 37.00 7.67 -42.47
N TRP A 52 38.18 7.89 -41.92
CA TRP A 52 38.45 8.98 -40.99
C TRP A 52 38.47 10.32 -41.71
N VAL A 53 39.24 10.41 -42.79
CA VAL A 53 39.51 11.65 -43.51
C VAL A 53 38.80 11.58 -44.84
N MET A 54 37.82 12.46 -45.05
CA MET A 54 37.03 12.53 -46.28
C MET A 54 36.72 14.00 -46.59
N PRO A 55 36.50 14.36 -47.87
CA PRO A 55 36.05 15.70 -48.23
C PRO A 55 34.63 15.96 -47.70
N ILE A 56 34.27 17.25 -47.57
CA ILE A 56 32.95 17.75 -47.16
C ILE A 56 32.62 17.47 -45.67
N MET A 57 32.56 16.20 -45.27
CA MET A 57 32.34 15.78 -43.88
C MET A 57 33.20 14.56 -43.58
N ASP A 58 34.03 14.68 -42.54
CA ASP A 58 34.95 13.64 -42.09
C ASP A 58 34.24 12.59 -41.20
N GLY A 59 34.89 11.44 -40.99
CA GLY A 59 34.32 10.31 -40.24
C GLY A 59 33.94 10.65 -38.80
N PRO A 60 34.81 11.32 -38.02
CA PRO A 60 34.45 11.75 -36.66
C PRO A 60 33.29 12.74 -36.61
N THR A 61 33.17 13.66 -37.58
CA THR A 61 32.02 14.57 -37.64
C THR A 61 30.75 13.83 -37.98
N LEU A 62 30.78 12.91 -38.95
CA LEU A 62 29.65 12.01 -39.23
C LEU A 62 29.21 11.25 -37.98
N CYS A 63 30.16 10.68 -37.24
CA CYS A 63 29.89 9.93 -36.01
C CYS A 63 29.18 10.81 -34.96
N ARG A 64 29.70 12.01 -34.71
CA ARG A 64 29.04 12.97 -33.82
C ARG A 64 27.63 13.30 -34.30
N THR A 65 27.45 13.59 -35.59
CA THR A 65 26.13 13.88 -36.16
C THR A 65 25.14 12.75 -35.91
N VAL A 66 25.54 11.49 -36.14
CA VAL A 66 24.70 10.31 -35.89
C VAL A 66 24.38 10.13 -34.41
N ARG A 67 25.34 10.38 -33.50
CA ARG A 67 25.13 10.25 -32.04
C ARG A 67 24.28 11.36 -31.45
N THR A 68 24.37 12.57 -32.01
CA THR A 68 23.53 13.71 -31.60
C THR A 68 22.13 13.66 -32.21
N ALA A 69 21.95 12.89 -33.27
CA ALA A 69 20.64 12.65 -33.84
C ALA A 69 19.90 11.62 -32.98
N GLU A 70 18.70 11.98 -32.53
CA GLU A 70 17.78 11.07 -31.81
C GLU A 70 17.18 10.04 -32.80
N LEU A 71 18.02 9.15 -33.33
CA LEU A 71 17.58 8.08 -34.20
C LEU A 71 16.80 7.03 -33.39
N PRO A 72 15.73 6.44 -33.94
CA PRO A 72 14.90 5.44 -33.23
C PRO A 72 15.58 4.07 -33.13
N TYR A 73 16.84 3.95 -33.52
CA TYR A 73 17.63 2.73 -33.49
C TYR A 73 19.11 3.07 -33.31
N TYR A 74 19.84 2.17 -32.66
CA TYR A 74 21.28 2.29 -32.50
C TYR A 74 22.03 1.88 -33.77
N VAL A 75 23.01 2.70 -34.17
CA VAL A 75 23.88 2.46 -35.33
C VAL A 75 25.29 2.20 -34.83
N TYR A 76 25.83 1.01 -35.11
CA TYR A 76 27.22 0.71 -34.78
C TYR A 76 28.15 1.43 -35.78
N ILE A 77 29.21 2.10 -35.34
CA ILE A 77 30.11 2.88 -36.20
C ILE A 77 31.55 2.39 -36.02
N ILE A 78 32.16 1.96 -37.12
CA ILE A 78 33.58 1.60 -37.21
C ILE A 78 34.31 2.69 -38.01
N LEU A 79 35.31 3.33 -37.41
CA LEU A 79 36.17 4.28 -38.11
C LEU A 79 37.42 3.60 -38.67
N LEU A 80 37.65 3.71 -39.97
CA LEU A 80 38.88 3.27 -40.62
C LEU A 80 39.89 4.40 -40.65
N THR A 81 41.12 4.17 -40.19
CA THR A 81 42.18 5.20 -40.18
C THR A 81 43.47 4.71 -40.83
N GLY A 82 44.08 5.54 -41.67
CA GLY A 82 45.44 5.30 -42.19
C GLY A 82 46.56 5.80 -41.27
N MET A 83 46.22 6.51 -40.19
CA MET A 83 47.20 7.20 -39.33
C MET A 83 47.57 6.36 -38.11
N SER A 84 48.87 6.09 -37.94
CA SER A 84 49.42 5.41 -36.77
C SER A 84 49.74 6.42 -35.66
N GLY A 85 48.79 6.73 -34.77
CA GLY A 85 49.03 7.66 -33.65
C GLY A 85 48.00 7.60 -32.53
N LYS A 86 48.46 7.58 -31.27
CA LYS A 86 47.60 7.49 -30.06
C LYS A 86 46.62 8.66 -29.90
N GLN A 87 46.97 9.86 -30.36
CA GLN A 87 46.12 11.06 -30.23
C GLN A 87 44.87 10.99 -31.12
N ASN A 88 44.98 10.43 -32.32
CA ASN A 88 43.84 10.27 -33.23
C ASN A 88 42.85 9.25 -32.66
N LEU A 89 43.35 8.17 -32.05
CA LEU A 89 42.53 7.14 -31.42
C LEU A 89 41.61 7.70 -30.32
N ILE A 90 42.12 8.64 -29.51
CA ILE A 90 41.34 9.33 -28.47
C ILE A 90 40.21 10.16 -29.10
N GLN A 91 40.51 10.94 -30.15
CA GLN A 91 39.52 11.79 -30.82
C GLN A 91 38.35 11.01 -31.45
N GLY A 92 38.60 9.80 -31.94
CA GLY A 92 37.56 8.93 -32.52
C GLY A 92 36.64 8.34 -31.46
N MET A 93 37.20 7.95 -30.31
CA MET A 93 36.40 7.48 -29.18
C MET A 93 35.57 8.62 -28.57
N GLU A 94 36.14 9.83 -28.46
CA GLU A 94 35.42 11.03 -28.01
C GLU A 94 34.30 11.45 -28.99
N ALA A 95 34.42 11.12 -30.27
CA ALA A 95 33.36 11.33 -31.26
C ALA A 95 32.19 10.33 -31.13
N GLY A 96 32.31 9.31 -30.28
CA GLY A 96 31.28 8.30 -30.02
C GLY A 96 31.30 7.10 -30.97
N ALA A 97 32.44 6.84 -31.63
CA ALA A 97 32.61 5.64 -32.45
C ALA A 97 32.77 4.40 -31.58
N ASP A 98 32.15 3.29 -31.98
CA ASP A 98 32.14 2.08 -31.16
C ASP A 98 33.40 1.23 -31.36
N ASP A 99 34.03 1.37 -32.53
CA ASP A 99 35.28 0.71 -32.86
C ASP A 99 36.10 1.48 -33.90
N PHE A 100 37.37 1.13 -34.03
CA PHE A 100 38.27 1.67 -35.04
C PHE A 100 39.20 0.59 -35.60
N ALA A 101 39.55 0.69 -36.88
CA ALA A 101 40.47 -0.22 -37.55
C ALA A 101 41.51 0.53 -38.39
N THR A 102 42.71 -0.01 -38.49
CA THR A 102 43.80 0.61 -39.26
C THR A 102 43.80 0.11 -40.70
N LYS A 103 43.98 1.00 -41.67
CA LYS A 103 44.14 0.64 -43.09
C LYS A 103 45.58 0.11 -43.32
N PRO A 104 45.79 -0.96 -44.12
CA PRO A 104 44.79 -1.74 -44.85
C PRO A 104 44.07 -2.75 -43.95
N ILE A 105 42.74 -2.79 -44.01
CA ILE A 105 41.95 -3.76 -43.24
C ILE A 105 41.91 -5.11 -43.95
N VAL A 106 42.27 -6.17 -43.23
CA VAL A 106 42.24 -7.54 -43.74
C VAL A 106 40.91 -8.20 -43.37
N ARG A 107 40.46 -9.17 -44.17
CA ARG A 107 39.16 -9.84 -44.01
C ARG A 107 38.96 -10.40 -42.61
N GLU A 108 39.97 -11.07 -42.05
CA GLU A 108 39.88 -11.73 -40.75
C GLU A 108 39.68 -10.70 -39.61
N GLU A 109 40.32 -9.53 -39.71
CA GLU A 109 40.14 -8.45 -38.74
C GLU A 109 38.73 -7.87 -38.83
N LEU A 110 38.24 -7.61 -40.04
CA LEU A 110 36.88 -7.13 -40.27
C LEU A 110 35.84 -8.13 -39.77
N GLU A 111 36.05 -9.44 -39.96
CA GLU A 111 35.18 -10.50 -39.46
C GLU A 111 35.05 -10.48 -37.93
N VAL A 112 36.16 -10.30 -37.20
CA VAL A 112 36.13 -10.22 -35.72
C VAL A 112 35.35 -9.01 -35.25
N ARG A 113 35.56 -7.85 -35.88
CA ARG A 113 34.88 -6.59 -35.53
C ARG A 113 33.39 -6.64 -35.82
N LEU A 114 33.01 -7.23 -36.96
CA LEU A 114 31.60 -7.43 -37.29
C LEU A 114 30.88 -8.35 -36.30
N ARG A 115 31.54 -9.39 -35.77
CA ARG A 115 30.97 -10.23 -34.70
C ARG A 115 30.79 -9.46 -33.40
N ALA A 116 31.71 -8.56 -33.06
CA ALA A 116 31.57 -7.69 -31.89
C ALA A 116 30.40 -6.71 -32.09
N ALA A 117 30.30 -6.07 -33.25
CA ALA A 117 29.20 -5.19 -33.63
C ALA A 117 27.85 -5.91 -33.54
N GLN A 118 27.74 -7.11 -34.11
CA GLN A 118 26.50 -7.90 -34.04
C GLN A 118 26.07 -8.18 -32.60
N ARG A 119 27.02 -8.54 -31.71
CA ARG A 119 26.69 -8.79 -30.29
C ARG A 119 26.13 -7.56 -29.60
N VAL A 120 26.71 -6.39 -29.86
CA VAL A 120 26.23 -5.12 -29.28
C VAL A 120 24.83 -4.82 -29.82
N LEU A 121 24.62 -4.94 -31.13
CA LEU A 121 23.31 -4.72 -31.76
C LEU A 121 22.23 -5.67 -31.23
N ASP A 122 22.57 -6.95 -31.01
CA ASP A 122 21.65 -7.95 -30.44
C ASP A 122 21.29 -7.61 -28.98
N LEU A 123 22.25 -7.10 -28.20
CA LEU A 123 22.02 -6.66 -26.84
C LEU A 123 21.13 -5.42 -26.77
N GLU A 124 21.38 -4.42 -27.61
CA GLU A 124 20.55 -3.21 -27.71
C GLU A 124 19.11 -3.58 -28.08
N HIS A 125 18.92 -4.44 -29.08
CA HIS A 125 17.58 -4.92 -29.46
C HIS A 125 16.89 -5.66 -28.30
N SER A 126 17.61 -6.52 -27.58
CA SER A 126 17.03 -7.22 -26.42
C SER A 126 16.67 -6.27 -25.28
N LEU A 127 17.46 -5.21 -25.06
CA LEU A 127 17.15 -4.17 -24.06
C LEU A 127 15.91 -3.39 -24.44
N GLU A 128 15.76 -2.99 -25.71
CA GLU A 128 14.55 -2.33 -26.22
C GLU A 128 13.31 -3.21 -26.02
N ASP A 129 13.39 -4.50 -26.38
CA ASP A 129 12.28 -5.44 -26.20
C ASP A 129 11.90 -5.60 -24.73
N LYS A 130 12.90 -5.75 -23.84
CA LYS A 130 12.67 -5.84 -22.40
C LYS A 130 12.06 -4.56 -21.83
N ASN A 131 12.52 -3.39 -22.25
CA ASN A 131 11.94 -2.11 -21.83
C ASN A 131 10.47 -1.99 -22.25
N ARG A 132 10.16 -2.32 -23.51
CA ARG A 132 8.75 -2.34 -23.98
C ARG A 132 7.90 -3.32 -23.19
N HIS A 133 8.43 -4.51 -22.88
CA HIS A 133 7.72 -5.49 -22.06
C HIS A 133 7.49 -4.98 -20.62
N LEU A 134 8.52 -4.43 -19.98
CA LEU A 134 8.42 -3.86 -18.63
C LEU A 134 7.39 -2.72 -18.57
N GLU A 135 7.39 -1.82 -19.55
CA GLU A 135 6.39 -0.76 -19.64
C GLU A 135 4.95 -1.30 -19.78
N SER A 136 4.77 -2.38 -20.53
CA SER A 136 3.46 -3.02 -20.70
C SER A 136 2.99 -3.69 -19.40
N VAL A 137 3.89 -4.41 -18.71
CA VAL A 137 3.60 -5.05 -17.43
C VAL A 137 3.29 -4.01 -16.36
N ASN A 138 4.09 -2.94 -16.29
CA ASN A 138 3.87 -1.86 -15.33
C ASN A 138 2.52 -1.18 -15.55
N ARG A 139 2.16 -0.86 -16.81
CA ARG A 139 0.83 -0.35 -17.16
C ARG A 139 -0.31 -1.27 -16.71
N SER A 140 -0.15 -2.58 -16.91
CA SER A 140 -1.16 -3.57 -16.50
C SER A 140 -1.29 -3.68 -14.98
N LEU A 141 -0.16 -3.64 -14.26
CA LEU A 141 -0.12 -3.67 -12.80
C LEU A 141 -0.77 -2.43 -12.21
N SER A 142 -0.44 -1.23 -12.70
CA SER A 142 -1.06 0.01 -12.24
C SER A 142 -2.57 0.02 -12.48
N ALA A 143 -3.04 -0.50 -13.62
CA ALA A 143 -4.47 -0.62 -13.90
C ALA A 143 -5.17 -1.58 -12.92
N ALA A 144 -4.56 -2.73 -12.60
CA ALA A 144 -5.09 -3.67 -11.62
C ALA A 144 -5.14 -3.06 -10.20
N GLN A 145 -4.10 -2.32 -9.80
CA GLN A 145 -4.06 -1.62 -8.51
C GLN A 145 -5.16 -0.57 -8.39
N GLN A 146 -5.40 0.22 -9.45
CA GLN A 146 -6.48 1.22 -9.48
C GLN A 146 -7.86 0.58 -9.33
N LEU A 147 -8.08 -0.58 -9.94
CA LEU A 147 -9.34 -1.32 -9.79
C LEU A 147 -9.54 -1.78 -8.34
N ILE A 148 -8.51 -2.42 -7.75
CA ILE A 148 -8.57 -2.88 -6.35
C ILE A 148 -8.82 -1.70 -5.40
N GLN A 149 -8.12 -0.59 -5.61
CA GLN A 149 -8.31 0.62 -4.81
C GLN A 149 -9.76 1.13 -4.91
N SER A 150 -10.33 1.21 -6.11
CA SER A 150 -11.71 1.67 -6.28
C SER A 150 -12.73 0.76 -5.60
N ASP A 151 -12.51 -0.56 -5.62
CA ASP A 151 -13.38 -1.52 -4.94
C ASP A 151 -13.25 -1.44 -3.41
N LEU A 152 -12.03 -1.20 -2.90
CA LEU A 152 -11.80 -0.97 -1.47
C LEU A 152 -12.45 0.34 -0.98
N GLU A 153 -12.36 1.42 -1.76
CA GLU A 153 -13.05 2.68 -1.44
C GLU A 153 -14.57 2.49 -1.37
N ARG A 154 -15.15 1.67 -2.26
CA ARG A 154 -16.58 1.34 -2.20
C ARG A 154 -16.93 0.49 -0.99
N ALA A 155 -16.10 -0.49 -0.65
CA ALA A 155 -16.28 -1.30 0.55
C ALA A 155 -16.22 -0.44 1.83
N ALA A 156 -15.31 0.54 1.87
CA ALA A 156 -15.20 1.51 2.97
C ALA A 156 -16.49 2.30 3.18
N VAL A 157 -17.13 2.76 2.10
CA VAL A 157 -18.42 3.45 2.16
C VAL A 157 -19.51 2.54 2.74
N LEU A 158 -19.51 1.25 2.39
CA LEU A 158 -20.45 0.29 2.98
C LEU A 158 -20.21 0.10 4.47
N GLN A 159 -18.96 -0.11 4.88
CA GLN A 159 -18.59 -0.27 6.30
C GLN A 159 -18.98 0.97 7.13
N ALA A 160 -18.67 2.17 6.64
CA ALA A 160 -19.04 3.41 7.29
C ALA A 160 -20.55 3.60 7.41
N GLY A 161 -21.33 3.06 6.45
CA GLY A 161 -22.79 3.10 6.46
C GLY A 161 -23.44 2.25 7.56
N VAL A 162 -22.73 1.28 8.14
CA VAL A 162 -23.24 0.43 9.24
C VAL A 162 -22.93 1.03 10.62
N LEU A 163 -22.09 2.06 10.69
CA LEU A 163 -21.76 2.72 11.96
C LEU A 163 -22.98 3.44 12.57
N PRO A 164 -23.15 3.41 13.91
CA PRO A 164 -24.34 3.94 14.57
C PRO A 164 -24.49 5.46 14.45
N SER A 165 -25.68 5.93 14.07
CA SER A 165 -25.95 7.35 13.83
C SER A 165 -26.53 8.12 15.02
N GLN A 166 -27.11 7.44 16.02
CA GLN A 166 -27.84 8.08 17.13
C GLN A 166 -26.94 8.36 18.33
N LYS A 167 -26.79 9.63 18.75
CA LYS A 167 -25.86 10.01 19.84
C LYS A 167 -26.46 10.11 21.24
N ALA A 168 -27.76 9.92 21.39
CA ALA A 168 -28.43 10.00 22.69
C ALA A 168 -29.69 9.15 22.72
N PHE A 169 -29.89 8.48 23.85
CA PHE A 169 -31.03 7.61 24.13
C PHE A 169 -31.44 7.74 25.60
N GLY A 170 -32.61 8.31 25.88
CA GLY A 170 -33.09 8.49 27.25
C GLY A 170 -32.11 9.29 28.10
N ARG A 171 -31.56 8.67 29.15
CA ARG A 171 -30.51 9.23 30.01
C ARG A 171 -29.09 8.90 29.55
N ILE A 172 -28.91 8.19 28.45
CA ILE A 172 -27.59 7.80 27.96
C ILE A 172 -27.20 8.68 26.78
N ALA A 173 -26.01 9.28 26.82
CA ALA A 173 -25.39 9.93 25.67
C ALA A 173 -24.20 9.08 25.20
N VAL A 174 -24.10 8.87 23.89
CA VAL A 174 -23.04 8.07 23.29
C VAL A 174 -22.38 8.88 22.18
N ASP A 175 -21.07 9.03 22.26
CA ASP A 175 -20.26 9.62 21.19
C ASP A 175 -19.11 8.66 20.85
N TRP A 176 -18.67 8.70 19.61
CA TRP A 176 -17.62 7.83 19.12
C TRP A 176 -16.72 8.51 18.09
N PHE A 177 -15.55 7.91 17.88
CA PHE A 177 -14.62 8.22 16.82
C PHE A 177 -14.14 6.92 16.19
N PHE A 178 -14.06 6.91 14.87
CA PHE A 178 -13.57 5.79 14.10
C PHE A 178 -12.70 6.30 12.96
N GLN A 179 -11.52 5.69 12.82
CA GLN A 179 -10.64 5.94 11.70
C GLN A 179 -9.89 4.66 11.35
N PRO A 180 -10.14 4.07 10.17
CA PRO A 180 -9.42 2.90 9.73
C PRO A 180 -7.95 3.23 9.41
N ALA A 181 -7.06 2.26 9.54
CA ALA A 181 -5.65 2.36 9.14
C ALA A 181 -5.49 2.45 7.62
N GLN A 182 -6.31 1.69 6.90
CA GLN A 182 -6.37 1.66 5.43
C GLN A 182 -7.78 2.06 4.95
N TYR A 183 -8.26 1.46 3.86
CA TYR A 183 -9.59 1.71 3.32
C TYR A 183 -10.69 1.09 4.20
N ILE A 184 -10.48 -0.14 4.66
CA ILE A 184 -11.42 -0.91 5.48
C ILE A 184 -10.68 -1.45 6.69
N GLY A 185 -11.37 -1.46 7.83
CA GLY A 185 -10.79 -1.88 9.12
C GLY A 185 -11.35 -3.20 9.64
N GLY A 186 -10.59 -3.91 10.45
CA GLY A 186 -11.04 -5.03 11.28
C GLY A 186 -11.87 -4.56 12.48
N ASP A 187 -11.61 -3.36 12.98
CA ASP A 187 -12.36 -2.73 14.05
C ASP A 187 -13.83 -2.48 13.67
N THR A 188 -14.74 -2.90 14.55
CA THR A 188 -16.15 -2.50 14.50
C THR A 188 -16.69 -2.31 15.90
N PHE A 189 -17.55 -1.32 16.07
CA PHE A 189 -18.34 -1.15 17.27
C PHE A 189 -19.77 -0.81 16.89
N ASN A 190 -20.70 -1.09 17.80
CA ASN A 190 -22.07 -0.64 17.66
C ASN A 190 -22.75 -0.55 19.02
N TYR A 191 -23.86 0.15 19.06
CA TYR A 191 -24.73 0.21 20.23
C TYR A 191 -26.16 0.41 19.79
N PHE A 192 -27.09 -0.18 20.52
CA PHE A 192 -28.51 -0.05 20.25
C PHE A 192 -29.32 -0.23 21.55
N PRO A 193 -30.46 0.49 21.68
CA PRO A 193 -31.34 0.31 22.82
C PRO A 193 -32.03 -1.04 22.74
N ILE A 194 -32.01 -1.80 23.84
CA ILE A 194 -32.82 -3.00 24.01
C ILE A 194 -34.27 -2.59 24.35
N ASN A 195 -34.42 -1.63 25.26
CA ASN A 195 -35.67 -1.00 25.67
C ASN A 195 -35.38 0.43 26.19
N ASP A 196 -36.37 1.11 26.76
CA ASP A 196 -36.24 2.50 27.27
C ASP A 196 -35.17 2.68 28.37
N ASP A 197 -34.74 1.60 29.02
CA ASP A 197 -33.84 1.62 30.18
C ASP A 197 -32.54 0.84 30.00
N LEU A 198 -32.44 0.01 28.96
CA LEU A 198 -31.31 -0.87 28.70
C LEU A 198 -30.66 -0.51 27.36
N LEU A 199 -29.36 -0.17 27.40
CA LEU A 199 -28.55 0.02 26.20
C LEU A 199 -27.54 -1.11 26.05
N PHE A 200 -27.55 -1.80 24.91
CA PHE A 200 -26.50 -2.74 24.54
C PHE A 200 -25.40 -2.04 23.76
N PHE A 201 -24.15 -2.41 24.01
CA PHE A 201 -23.00 -1.95 23.25
C PHE A 201 -21.98 -3.07 23.05
N TYR A 202 -21.19 -2.96 21.99
CA TYR A 202 -20.01 -3.78 21.79
C TYR A 202 -18.93 -3.04 21.00
N SER A 203 -17.68 -3.43 21.23
CA SER A 203 -16.51 -3.09 20.43
C SER A 203 -15.75 -4.38 20.15
N ILE A 204 -15.42 -4.59 18.89
CA ILE A 204 -14.77 -5.79 18.35
C ILE A 204 -13.58 -5.32 17.54
N ASP A 205 -12.48 -6.02 17.72
CA ASP A 205 -11.31 -5.90 16.87
C ASP A 205 -10.94 -7.32 16.40
N VAL A 206 -10.73 -7.48 15.09
CA VAL A 206 -10.44 -8.78 14.47
C VAL A 206 -8.95 -8.86 14.21
N SER A 207 -8.31 -9.93 14.70
CA SER A 207 -6.86 -10.11 14.59
C SER A 207 -6.40 -10.03 13.12
N GLY A 208 -5.40 -9.17 12.89
CA GLY A 208 -4.76 -8.96 11.59
C GLY A 208 -5.41 -7.82 10.79
N HIS A 209 -4.67 -7.32 9.80
CA HIS A 209 -5.10 -6.16 9.01
C HIS A 209 -5.52 -6.55 7.58
N GLY A 210 -6.46 -5.80 7.00
CA GLY A 210 -6.82 -5.87 5.59
C GLY A 210 -8.21 -6.47 5.31
N ILE A 211 -8.37 -7.05 4.12
CA ILE A 211 -9.70 -7.38 3.57
C ILE A 211 -10.37 -8.52 4.35
N ALA A 212 -9.62 -9.54 4.75
CA ALA A 212 -10.18 -10.69 5.46
C ALA A 212 -10.75 -10.31 6.84
N SER A 213 -10.01 -9.53 7.62
CA SER A 213 -10.49 -9.05 8.93
C SER A 213 -11.68 -8.11 8.80
N ALA A 214 -11.65 -7.19 7.82
CA ALA A 214 -12.79 -6.32 7.54
C ALA A 214 -14.06 -7.06 7.11
N LEU A 215 -13.94 -8.11 6.28
CA LEU A 215 -15.10 -8.93 5.89
C LEU A 215 -15.67 -9.71 7.08
N LEU A 216 -14.81 -10.25 7.95
CA LEU A 216 -15.24 -10.91 9.18
C LEU A 216 -15.94 -9.93 10.12
N SER A 217 -15.38 -8.72 10.28
CA SER A 217 -15.95 -7.62 11.04
C SER A 217 -17.36 -7.25 10.56
N MET A 218 -17.56 -7.07 9.25
CA MET A 218 -18.89 -6.82 8.67
C MET A 218 -19.86 -7.99 8.87
N CYS A 219 -19.38 -9.23 8.78
CA CYS A 219 -20.20 -10.41 9.04
C CYS A 219 -20.69 -10.44 10.49
N LEU A 220 -19.79 -10.20 11.45
CA LEU A 220 -20.08 -10.12 12.87
C LEU A 220 -21.04 -8.97 13.19
N GLN A 221 -20.83 -7.81 12.58
CA GLN A 221 -21.72 -6.66 12.73
C GLN A 221 -23.13 -7.00 12.23
N THR A 222 -23.24 -7.73 11.11
CA THR A 222 -24.53 -8.21 10.59
C THR A 222 -25.17 -9.25 11.50
N LEU A 223 -24.40 -10.20 12.04
CA LEU A 223 -24.90 -11.22 12.97
C LEU A 223 -25.40 -10.59 14.27
N LEU A 224 -24.63 -9.66 14.85
CA LEU A 224 -24.94 -8.96 16.09
C LEU A 224 -26.13 -8.00 15.93
N SER A 225 -26.20 -7.33 14.77
CA SER A 225 -27.35 -6.49 14.43
C SER A 225 -28.59 -7.34 14.16
N ALA A 226 -28.49 -8.49 13.49
CA ALA A 226 -29.61 -9.40 13.29
C ALA A 226 -30.10 -10.04 14.61
N THR A 227 -29.23 -10.24 15.60
CA THR A 227 -29.67 -10.64 16.95
C THR A 227 -30.52 -9.58 17.65
N SER A 228 -30.47 -8.30 17.25
CA SER A 228 -31.43 -7.30 17.73
C SER A 228 -32.86 -7.56 17.20
N GLU A 229 -32.98 -8.17 16.01
CA GLU A 229 -34.26 -8.54 15.39
C GLU A 229 -34.72 -9.97 15.79
N LEU A 230 -33.80 -10.84 16.19
CA LEU A 230 -34.06 -12.25 16.55
C LEU A 230 -34.21 -12.44 18.07
N HIS A 231 -35.41 -12.21 18.59
CA HIS A 231 -36.06 -13.01 19.66
C HIS A 231 -35.29 -13.38 20.96
N CYS A 232 -34.25 -12.65 21.37
CA CYS A 232 -33.63 -12.82 22.71
C CYS A 232 -33.96 -11.69 23.69
N LEU A 233 -34.59 -10.60 23.23
CA LEU A 233 -34.82 -9.40 24.04
C LEU A 233 -36.18 -9.38 24.77
N GLU A 234 -37.15 -10.21 24.37
CA GLU A 234 -38.50 -10.25 24.99
C GLU A 234 -38.50 -10.87 26.42
N GLU A 235 -37.40 -11.50 26.86
CA GLU A 235 -37.24 -12.11 28.20
C GLU A 235 -36.01 -11.58 28.99
N LEU A 236 -35.54 -10.36 28.69
CA LEU A 236 -34.53 -9.68 29.52
C LEU A 236 -35.19 -9.00 30.72
N ASP A 237 -35.53 -9.81 31.73
CA ASP A 237 -35.85 -9.32 33.06
C ASP A 237 -34.59 -8.78 33.76
N ALA A 238 -34.76 -7.90 34.77
CA ALA A 238 -33.68 -7.39 35.61
C ALA A 238 -32.76 -8.48 36.23
N ARG A 239 -33.20 -9.74 36.25
CA ARG A 239 -32.41 -10.89 36.72
C ARG A 239 -31.53 -11.54 35.65
N THR A 240 -31.89 -11.44 34.37
CA THR A 240 -31.17 -12.09 33.26
C THR A 240 -30.19 -11.14 32.56
N VAL A 241 -30.41 -9.83 32.65
CA VAL A 241 -29.51 -8.77 32.11
C VAL A 241 -28.07 -8.97 32.59
N ALA A 242 -27.88 -9.31 33.86
CA ALA A 242 -26.59 -9.61 34.48
C ALA A 242 -25.79 -10.74 33.81
N THR A 243 -26.46 -11.70 33.16
CA THR A 243 -25.81 -12.88 32.55
C THR A 243 -25.85 -12.87 31.03
N PHE A 244 -26.46 -11.82 30.45
CA PHE A 244 -26.61 -11.70 29.02
C PHE A 244 -25.26 -11.53 28.29
N PRO A 245 -24.32 -10.68 28.77
CA PRO A 245 -23.04 -10.49 28.09
C PRO A 245 -22.22 -11.78 27.96
N SER A 246 -22.05 -12.54 29.06
CA SER A 246 -21.30 -13.80 29.03
C SER A 246 -21.90 -14.83 28.09
N ARG A 247 -23.23 -15.04 28.16
CA ARG A 247 -23.92 -15.99 27.29
C ARG A 247 -23.79 -15.65 25.81
N LEU A 248 -23.81 -14.36 25.45
CA LEU A 248 -23.62 -13.96 24.07
C LEU A 248 -22.18 -14.19 23.61
N ALA A 249 -21.18 -13.89 24.45
CA ALA A 249 -19.77 -14.15 24.15
C ALA A 249 -19.49 -15.66 23.96
N GLU A 250 -20.03 -16.53 24.82
CA GLU A 250 -19.93 -17.99 24.66
C GLU A 250 -20.57 -18.47 23.35
N ARG A 251 -21.75 -17.94 23.00
CA ARG A 251 -22.42 -18.25 21.74
C ARG A 251 -21.62 -17.77 20.53
N LEU A 252 -21.02 -16.59 20.59
CA LEU A 252 -20.14 -16.06 19.53
C LEU A 252 -18.91 -16.94 19.39
N ASN A 253 -18.27 -17.34 20.49
CA ASN A 253 -17.12 -18.24 20.47
C ASN A 253 -17.45 -19.58 19.80
N HIS A 254 -18.55 -20.20 20.21
CA HIS A 254 -19.02 -21.44 19.58
C HIS A 254 -19.37 -21.23 18.10
N HIS A 255 -19.97 -20.09 17.72
CA HIS A 255 -20.31 -19.83 16.33
C HIS A 255 -19.06 -19.65 15.45
N LEU A 256 -18.08 -18.90 15.94
CA LEU A 256 -16.83 -18.68 15.24
C LEU A 256 -16.05 -19.97 15.08
N HIS A 257 -15.93 -20.78 16.13
CA HIS A 257 -15.13 -22.01 16.08
C HIS A 257 -15.76 -23.13 15.23
N TYR A 258 -17.10 -23.25 15.21
CA TYR A 258 -17.78 -24.39 14.59
C TYR A 258 -18.54 -24.08 13.30
N ARG A 259 -18.82 -22.80 12.97
CA ARG A 259 -19.62 -22.44 11.80
C ARG A 259 -18.92 -21.52 10.80
N LEU A 260 -17.98 -20.71 11.26
CA LEU A 260 -17.18 -19.86 10.40
C LEU A 260 -15.80 -20.50 10.22
N ASP A 261 -15.37 -20.70 8.99
CA ASP A 261 -13.97 -21.04 8.72
C ASP A 261 -13.16 -19.73 8.80
N THR A 262 -12.78 -19.36 10.01
CA THR A 262 -11.99 -18.14 10.27
C THR A 262 -10.50 -18.35 10.04
N GLY A 263 -10.06 -19.56 9.63
CA GLY A 263 -8.64 -19.91 9.58
C GLY A 263 -7.98 -19.70 10.94
N ASP A 264 -6.91 -18.89 10.95
CA ASP A 264 -6.19 -18.51 12.17
C ASP A 264 -6.67 -17.19 12.79
N HIS A 265 -7.74 -16.58 12.26
CA HIS A 265 -8.27 -15.32 12.80
C HIS A 265 -9.04 -15.57 14.09
N TYR A 266 -8.69 -14.80 15.12
CA TYR A 266 -9.44 -14.63 16.36
C TYR A 266 -9.89 -13.16 16.46
N LEU A 267 -10.69 -12.83 17.47
CA LEU A 267 -11.08 -11.45 17.71
C LEU A 267 -11.01 -11.09 19.18
N THR A 268 -10.71 -9.82 19.43
CA THR A 268 -10.89 -9.17 20.72
C THR A 268 -12.30 -8.58 20.78
N LEU A 269 -12.93 -8.67 21.96
CA LEU A 269 -14.30 -8.22 22.16
C LEU A 269 -14.43 -7.59 23.54
N ILE A 270 -15.14 -6.48 23.59
CA ILE A 270 -15.76 -5.97 24.81
C ILE A 270 -17.23 -5.67 24.51
N MET A 271 -18.13 -6.17 25.32
CA MET A 271 -19.57 -5.96 25.11
C MET A 271 -20.33 -5.97 26.42
N GLY A 272 -21.44 -5.25 26.47
CA GLY A 272 -22.17 -5.08 27.70
C GLY A 272 -23.54 -4.43 27.55
N VAL A 273 -24.21 -4.32 28.69
CA VAL A 273 -25.50 -3.66 28.86
C VAL A 273 -25.38 -2.60 29.95
N VAL A 274 -25.85 -1.40 29.66
CA VAL A 274 -26.05 -0.32 30.64
C VAL A 274 -27.50 -0.37 31.09
N ASP A 275 -27.72 -0.49 32.40
CA ASP A 275 -29.05 -0.43 33.03
C ASP A 275 -29.22 0.91 33.74
N THR A 276 -30.12 1.76 33.21
CA THR A 276 -30.38 3.10 33.74
C THR A 276 -31.31 3.10 34.95
N GLN A 277 -32.07 2.03 35.20
CA GLN A 277 -32.93 1.93 36.38
C GLN A 277 -32.13 1.49 37.60
N LEU A 278 -31.26 0.49 37.44
CA LEU A 278 -30.40 -0.02 38.51
C LEU A 278 -29.11 0.79 38.67
N GLU A 279 -28.80 1.68 37.72
CA GLU A 279 -27.54 2.42 37.64
C GLU A 279 -26.34 1.44 37.69
N GLN A 280 -26.41 0.40 36.86
CA GLN A 280 -25.41 -0.66 36.78
C GLN A 280 -24.92 -0.85 35.35
N LEU A 281 -23.63 -1.17 35.24
CA LEU A 281 -22.97 -1.57 34.00
C LEU A 281 -22.60 -3.06 34.11
N TYR A 282 -23.06 -3.84 33.14
CA TYR A 282 -22.76 -5.26 33.01
C TYR A 282 -21.97 -5.48 31.73
N PHE A 283 -20.73 -5.94 31.79
CA PHE A 283 -19.94 -6.17 30.58
C PHE A 283 -19.03 -7.39 30.68
N VAL A 284 -18.66 -7.91 29.52
CA VAL A 284 -17.65 -8.97 29.34
C VAL A 284 -16.51 -8.38 28.54
N GLN A 285 -15.28 -8.80 28.86
CA GLN A 285 -14.09 -8.50 28.10
C GLN A 285 -13.42 -9.82 27.69
N ALA A 286 -12.96 -9.88 26.45
CA ALA A 286 -12.35 -11.03 25.81
C ALA A 286 -11.19 -10.56 24.93
N GLY A 287 -9.98 -10.45 25.50
CA GLY A 287 -8.76 -10.03 24.80
C GLY A 287 -8.63 -8.54 24.46
N HIS A 288 -9.70 -7.74 24.57
CA HIS A 288 -9.72 -6.32 24.20
C HIS A 288 -8.98 -5.41 25.22
N PRO A 289 -8.47 -4.23 24.84
CA PRO A 289 -7.84 -3.31 25.80
C PRO A 289 -8.72 -2.96 27.01
N GLN A 290 -8.07 -2.70 28.15
CA GLN A 290 -8.77 -2.45 29.40
C GLN A 290 -9.53 -1.11 29.34
N PRO A 291 -10.84 -1.09 29.62
CA PRO A 291 -11.65 0.11 29.50
C PRO A 291 -11.40 1.08 30.67
N PHE A 292 -11.72 2.35 30.46
CA PHE A 292 -11.72 3.35 31.52
C PHE A 292 -13.12 3.68 32.01
N LEU A 293 -13.27 3.82 33.32
CA LEU A 293 -14.49 4.27 33.98
C LEU A 293 -14.22 5.57 34.75
N TYR A 294 -14.96 6.62 34.42
CA TYR A 294 -15.02 7.85 35.20
C TYR A 294 -16.19 7.77 36.17
N SER A 295 -15.90 7.90 37.46
CA SER A 295 -16.94 7.98 38.50
C SER A 295 -17.14 9.43 38.96
N PRO A 296 -18.38 9.93 39.01
CA PRO A 296 -18.68 11.27 39.52
C PRO A 296 -18.43 11.38 41.03
N VAL A 297 -18.45 10.25 41.76
CA VAL A 297 -18.27 10.21 43.21
C VAL A 297 -16.81 10.42 43.58
N THR A 298 -15.89 9.70 42.93
CA THR A 298 -14.44 9.84 43.16
C THR A 298 -13.85 10.98 42.34
N THR A 299 -14.53 11.40 41.28
CA THR A 299 -14.04 12.33 40.24
C THR A 299 -12.74 11.87 39.57
N GLN A 300 -12.47 10.56 39.63
CA GLN A 300 -11.28 9.94 39.05
C GLN A 300 -11.64 9.05 37.87
N LEU A 301 -10.72 8.99 36.90
CA LEU A 301 -10.75 8.01 35.82
C LEU A 301 -9.98 6.78 36.28
N GLU A 302 -10.66 5.65 36.42
CA GLU A 302 -10.10 4.37 36.83
C GLU A 302 -10.01 3.45 35.62
N GLN A 303 -8.92 2.69 35.55
CA GLN A 303 -8.77 1.63 34.55
C GLN A 303 -9.32 0.36 35.18
N ILE A 304 -10.24 -0.31 34.50
CA ILE A 304 -10.85 -1.52 35.03
C ILE A 304 -9.96 -2.70 34.68
N ASP A 305 -9.34 -3.28 35.70
CA ASP A 305 -8.56 -4.49 35.52
C ASP A 305 -9.48 -5.67 35.20
N CYS A 306 -9.47 -6.05 33.93
CA CYS A 306 -10.25 -7.15 33.40
C CYS A 306 -9.38 -7.91 32.40
N THR A 307 -9.53 -9.23 32.41
CA THR A 307 -8.81 -10.11 31.50
C THR A 307 -9.76 -11.22 31.05
N GLY A 308 -9.62 -11.60 29.79
CA GLY A 308 -10.42 -12.62 29.15
C GLY A 308 -9.69 -13.09 27.90
N PHE A 309 -9.90 -14.34 27.52
CA PHE A 309 -9.28 -14.89 26.32
C PHE A 309 -9.99 -14.36 25.06
N PRO A 310 -9.27 -14.05 23.97
CA PRO A 310 -9.90 -13.67 22.71
C PRO A 310 -10.94 -14.69 22.24
N ILE A 311 -11.99 -14.22 21.60
CA ILE A 311 -13.03 -15.08 21.04
C ILE A 311 -12.46 -15.80 19.81
N GLY A 312 -12.76 -17.10 19.68
CA GLY A 312 -12.36 -17.96 18.56
C GLY A 312 -11.01 -18.64 18.74
N LEU A 313 -10.19 -18.22 19.71
CA LEU A 313 -8.85 -18.78 19.92
C LEU A 313 -8.88 -20.21 20.47
N LEU A 314 -9.81 -20.50 21.39
CA LEU A 314 -9.98 -21.81 22.01
C LEU A 314 -11.47 -22.21 21.98
N PRO A 315 -11.77 -23.50 21.72
CA PRO A 315 -13.14 -23.99 21.81
C PRO A 315 -13.66 -23.93 23.25
N ASP A 316 -14.99 -23.74 23.38
CA ASP A 316 -15.73 -23.90 24.63
C ASP A 316 -15.21 -23.06 25.82
N MET A 317 -14.68 -21.86 25.53
CA MET A 317 -14.29 -20.87 26.54
C MET A 317 -15.51 -20.28 27.27
N GLU A 318 -15.37 -20.13 28.59
CA GLU A 318 -16.32 -19.44 29.45
C GLU A 318 -15.89 -17.99 29.68
N TYR A 319 -16.86 -17.08 29.78
CA TYR A 319 -16.64 -15.65 29.98
C TYR A 319 -17.38 -15.15 31.22
N GLU A 320 -16.71 -14.36 32.05
CA GLU A 320 -17.31 -13.82 33.29
C GLU A 320 -17.85 -12.40 33.06
N THR A 321 -19.10 -12.15 33.48
CA THR A 321 -19.66 -10.80 33.44
C THR A 321 -19.19 -9.99 34.64
N ILE A 322 -18.61 -8.82 34.37
CA ILE A 322 -18.16 -7.86 35.36
C ILE A 322 -19.31 -6.89 35.66
N HIS A 323 -19.48 -6.62 36.95
CA HIS A 323 -20.54 -5.76 37.49
C HIS A 323 -19.93 -4.50 38.08
N LEU A 324 -20.31 -3.33 37.55
CA LEU A 324 -19.83 -2.05 38.07
C LEU A 324 -21.00 -1.08 38.34
N PRO A 325 -20.94 -0.32 39.45
CA PRO A 325 -21.87 0.77 39.66
C PRO A 325 -21.65 1.85 38.60
N PHE A 326 -22.73 2.28 37.96
CA PHE A 326 -22.71 3.28 36.90
C PHE A 326 -23.77 4.36 37.18
N PRO A 327 -23.58 5.18 38.23
CA PRO A 327 -24.53 6.24 38.61
C PRO A 327 -24.53 7.39 37.60
N ALA A 328 -25.60 8.21 37.62
CA ALA A 328 -25.69 9.40 36.78
C ALA A 328 -24.47 10.33 36.95
N GLY A 329 -23.90 10.78 35.82
CA GLY A 329 -22.62 11.48 35.72
C GLY A 329 -21.41 10.57 35.46
N SER A 330 -21.60 9.25 35.37
CA SER A 330 -20.53 8.31 35.01
C SER A 330 -20.27 8.26 33.52
N ARG A 331 -19.02 8.00 33.15
CA ARG A 331 -18.57 7.86 31.75
C ARG A 331 -17.74 6.60 31.59
N PHE A 332 -18.10 5.76 30.62
CA PHE A 332 -17.39 4.54 30.26
C PHE A 332 -16.72 4.74 28.89
N ILE A 333 -15.43 4.39 28.79
CA ILE A 333 -14.60 4.66 27.61
C ILE A 333 -13.99 3.34 27.12
N LEU A 334 -14.27 3.01 25.88
CA LEU A 334 -13.71 1.86 25.15
C LEU A 334 -12.82 2.38 24.02
N TYR A 335 -11.71 1.71 23.75
CA TYR A 335 -10.77 2.07 22.70
C TYR A 335 -10.08 0.82 22.15
N SER A 336 -9.71 0.83 20.87
CA SER A 336 -8.87 -0.21 20.27
C SER A 336 -7.40 0.00 20.61
N ASP A 337 -6.63 -1.07 20.44
CA ASP A 337 -5.17 -1.09 20.58
C ASP A 337 -4.46 -0.22 19.55
N GLY A 338 -5.05 0.04 18.38
CA GLY A 338 -4.53 1.03 17.42
C GLY A 338 -4.32 2.43 18.01
N LEU A 339 -5.00 2.78 19.11
CA LEU A 339 -4.73 4.02 19.85
C LEU A 339 -3.41 3.97 20.65
N LEU A 340 -3.02 2.79 21.13
CA LEU A 340 -1.78 2.53 21.88
C LEU A 340 -0.57 2.35 20.94
N GLU A 341 -0.81 1.94 19.69
CA GLU A 341 0.24 1.79 18.68
C GLU A 341 0.73 3.12 18.08
N LEU A 342 0.06 4.23 18.38
CA LEU A 342 0.49 5.55 17.97
C LEU A 342 1.82 5.92 18.63
N GLN A 343 2.67 6.62 17.87
CA GLN A 343 3.94 7.15 18.37
C GLN A 343 3.81 8.63 18.74
N GLU A 344 4.35 9.01 19.90
CA GLU A 344 4.54 10.41 20.28
C GLU A 344 5.67 11.07 19.45
N ALA A 345 5.80 12.40 19.58
CA ALA A 345 6.85 13.18 18.90
C ALA A 345 8.30 12.76 19.30
N ASN A 346 8.46 12.04 20.40
CA ASN A 346 9.72 11.44 20.87
C ASN A 346 9.99 10.04 20.28
N GLY A 347 9.03 9.45 19.54
CA GLY A 347 9.11 8.10 18.98
C GLY A 347 8.73 6.97 19.95
N GLU A 348 8.23 7.28 21.15
CA GLU A 348 7.71 6.27 22.09
C GLU A 348 6.22 5.97 21.82
N LEU A 349 5.81 4.72 22.06
CA LEU A 349 4.41 4.30 21.94
C LEU A 349 3.54 4.92 23.04
N ILE A 350 2.28 5.21 22.72
CA ILE A 350 1.32 5.71 23.71
C ILE A 350 1.00 4.59 24.71
N THR A 351 1.18 4.90 25.99
CA THR A 351 0.79 3.99 27.07
C THR A 351 -0.58 4.35 27.65
N GLU A 352 -1.25 3.37 28.26
CA GLU A 352 -2.53 3.55 28.95
C GLU A 352 -2.45 4.63 30.03
N ALA A 353 -1.31 4.74 30.74
CA ALA A 353 -1.06 5.77 31.73
C ALA A 353 -1.06 7.19 31.13
N MET A 354 -0.52 7.34 29.92
CA MET A 354 -0.53 8.61 29.19
C MET A 354 -1.94 8.95 28.71
N LEU A 355 -2.66 7.96 28.17
CA LEU A 355 -4.05 8.11 27.73
C LEU A 355 -4.93 8.57 28.90
N LYS A 356 -4.79 7.93 30.07
CA LYS A 356 -5.45 8.33 31.32
C LYS A 356 -5.12 9.77 31.71
N ARG A 357 -3.84 10.17 31.66
CA ARG A 357 -3.41 11.55 31.96
C ARG A 357 -4.00 12.58 30.99
N CYS A 358 -4.17 12.22 29.72
CA CYS A 358 -4.78 13.06 28.70
C CYS A 358 -6.31 13.20 28.88
N LEU A 359 -6.99 12.12 29.26
CA LEU A 359 -8.44 12.07 29.45
C LEU A 359 -8.90 12.72 30.76
N GLN A 360 -8.21 12.47 31.87
CA GLN A 360 -8.56 12.96 33.22
C GLN A 360 -9.01 14.45 33.28
N PRO A 361 -8.27 15.43 32.70
CA PRO A 361 -8.69 16.84 32.75
C PRO A 361 -9.92 17.16 31.89
N LEU A 362 -10.27 16.29 30.94
CA LEU A 362 -11.34 16.49 29.96
C LEU A 362 -12.67 15.83 30.36
N MET A 363 -12.68 15.01 31.42
CA MET A 363 -13.88 14.24 31.82
C MET A 363 -15.09 15.09 32.22
N LYS A 364 -14.90 16.38 32.53
CA LYS A 364 -16.01 17.32 32.81
C LYS A 364 -16.66 17.92 31.56
N GLN A 365 -16.07 17.70 30.38
CA GLN A 365 -16.59 18.19 29.10
C GLN A 365 -17.51 17.13 28.45
N PRO A 366 -18.42 17.53 27.56
CA PRO A 366 -19.24 16.57 26.80
C PRO A 366 -18.36 15.65 25.94
N ALA A 367 -18.77 14.39 25.76
CA ALA A 367 -17.97 13.35 25.11
C ALA A 367 -17.46 13.77 23.71
N SER A 368 -18.32 14.39 22.89
CA SER A 368 -17.92 14.99 21.61
C SER A 368 -16.72 15.95 21.67
N GLN A 369 -16.61 16.80 22.69
CA GLN A 369 -15.46 17.71 22.85
C GLN A 369 -14.21 16.97 23.31
N VAL A 370 -14.36 15.95 24.16
CA VAL A 370 -13.24 15.10 24.59
C VAL A 370 -12.63 14.40 23.39
N ILE A 371 -13.48 13.79 22.55
CA ILE A 371 -13.07 13.09 21.34
C ILE A 371 -12.34 14.04 20.38
N GLN A 372 -12.89 15.23 20.12
CA GLN A 372 -12.25 16.21 19.23
C GLN A 372 -10.88 16.67 19.73
N GLN A 373 -10.75 16.93 21.03
CA GLN A 373 -9.47 17.34 21.62
C GLN A 373 -8.45 16.21 21.65
N LEU A 374 -8.90 14.98 21.88
CA LEU A 374 -8.05 13.79 21.82
C LEU A 374 -7.55 13.57 20.39
N ALA A 375 -8.43 13.67 19.40
CA ALA A 375 -8.06 13.58 17.99
C ALA A 375 -7.04 14.65 17.57
N LEU A 376 -7.19 15.89 18.06
CA LEU A 376 -6.22 16.96 17.81
C LEU A 376 -4.87 16.71 18.48
N LYS A 377 -4.87 16.27 19.76
CA LYS A 377 -3.63 16.02 20.51
C LYS A 377 -2.85 14.83 19.96
N LEU A 378 -3.55 13.79 19.54
CA LEU A 378 -2.96 12.57 19.00
C LEU A 378 -2.66 12.67 17.49
N GLY A 379 -2.88 13.84 16.88
CA GLY A 379 -2.61 14.04 15.45
C GLY A 379 -3.50 13.20 14.54
N LEU A 380 -4.64 12.69 15.01
CA LEU A 380 -5.54 11.82 14.22
C LEU A 380 -6.10 12.54 12.97
N ASN A 381 -6.10 13.88 12.99
CA ASN A 381 -6.56 14.74 11.89
C ASN A 381 -5.52 14.93 10.78
N SER A 382 -4.28 14.43 10.90
CA SER A 382 -3.31 14.49 9.80
C SER A 382 -3.64 13.41 8.77
N THR A 383 -3.95 13.83 7.54
CA THR A 383 -4.29 12.94 6.42
C THR A 383 -3.07 12.25 5.78
N SER A 384 -1.88 12.39 6.35
CA SER A 384 -0.61 12.15 5.64
C SER A 384 0.24 10.98 6.15
N THR A 385 -0.24 10.20 7.11
CA THR A 385 0.51 9.06 7.66
C THR A 385 -0.37 7.82 7.65
N GLU A 386 0.04 6.80 6.90
CA GLU A 386 -0.46 5.43 7.08
C GLU A 386 -0.34 5.09 8.57
N LYS A 387 -1.45 4.67 9.16
CA LYS A 387 -1.49 4.28 10.56
C LYS A 387 -1.15 2.79 10.69
N PRO A 388 -0.53 2.37 11.80
CA PRO A 388 -0.17 0.98 11.99
C PRO A 388 -1.42 0.09 12.11
N ASP A 389 -2.47 0.58 12.78
CA ASP A 389 -3.74 -0.14 12.96
C ASP A 389 -4.98 0.77 13.04
N ASP A 390 -6.15 0.16 13.01
CA ASP A 390 -7.46 0.81 13.10
C ASP A 390 -7.69 1.46 14.46
N ILE A 391 -8.28 2.66 14.45
CA ILE A 391 -8.52 3.43 15.67
C ILE A 391 -10.01 3.60 15.88
N SER A 392 -10.50 2.97 16.94
CA SER A 392 -11.87 3.13 17.43
C SER A 392 -11.87 3.65 18.87
N LEU A 393 -12.85 4.52 19.18
CA LEU A 393 -13.07 5.08 20.50
C LEU A 393 -14.57 5.26 20.69
N LEU A 394 -15.13 4.64 21.73
CA LEU A 394 -16.55 4.74 22.10
C LEU A 394 -16.65 5.28 23.53
N MET A 395 -17.46 6.33 23.71
CA MET A 395 -17.74 6.95 25.00
C MET A 395 -19.22 6.88 25.31
N ILE A 396 -19.56 6.33 26.48
CA ILE A 396 -20.93 6.15 26.96
C ILE A 396 -21.08 6.92 28.26
N ASP A 397 -22.01 7.87 28.29
CA ASP A 397 -22.31 8.76 29.41
C ASP A 397 -23.69 8.46 29.97
N LEU A 398 -23.81 8.25 31.28
CA LEU A 398 -25.11 8.31 31.95
C LEU A 398 -25.35 9.73 32.47
N CYS A 399 -26.43 10.36 32.02
CA CYS A 399 -26.79 11.76 32.30
C CYS A 399 -27.77 11.90 33.47
#